data_AF-A0A2T6D7Q4-F1
#
_entry.id   AF-A0A2T6D7Q4-F1
#
_cell.length_a   1.000
_cell.length_b   1.000
_cell.length_c   1.000
_cell.angle_alpha   90.00
_cell.angle_beta   90.00
_cell.angle_gamma   90.00
#
_symmetry.space_group_name_H-M   'P 1'
#
loop_
_entity.id
_entity.type
_entity.pdbx_description
1 polymer ?
#
loop_
_entity_poly.entity_id
_entity_poly.type
_entity_poly.pdbx_seq_one_letter_code
_entity_poly.pdbx_strand_id
1 'polypeptide(L)'
;MGLVAQTSSLLAEDNAPPPPPQGEHAKGPRGPMTPEAYIQRIEKAVGPLTTEQKTKITDILADTKKKMESVKPDEGREKFRELMQAQQAAVRAVLTAEQQTKFDAMPRPGPRGKRPE
;
A
#
# COMPACT_ATOMS: atom_id res chain seq x y z
N MET A 1 -19.45 -39.20 -60.15
CA MET A 1 -20.02 -40.25 -59.28
C MET A 1 -18.93 -40.72 -58.35
N GLY A 2 -19.19 -40.71 -57.03
CA GLY A 2 -18.41 -41.40 -56.00
C GLY A 2 -17.02 -40.82 -55.73
N LEU A 3 -16.43 -40.93 -54.54
CA LEU A 3 -16.87 -41.40 -53.24
C LEU A 3 -15.76 -40.92 -52.28
N VAL A 4 -16.14 -40.50 -51.09
CA VAL A 4 -15.29 -40.06 -49.98
C VAL A 4 -14.20 -41.08 -49.62
N ALA A 5 -12.98 -40.60 -49.34
CA ALA A 5 -12.00 -41.29 -48.50
C ALA A 5 -11.47 -40.30 -47.45
N GLN A 6 -12.09 -40.32 -46.28
CA GLN A 6 -11.55 -39.71 -45.06
C GLN A 6 -10.25 -40.46 -44.70
N THR A 7 -9.14 -39.73 -44.61
CA THR A 7 -7.90 -40.21 -43.99
C THR A 7 -7.43 -39.18 -42.99
N SER A 8 -7.19 -39.67 -41.78
CA SER A 8 -6.85 -38.93 -40.58
C SER A 8 -5.52 -38.19 -40.71
N SER A 9 -5.50 -36.92 -40.32
CA SER A 9 -4.48 -36.35 -39.43
C SER A 9 -4.88 -34.91 -39.12
N LEU A 10 -5.60 -34.76 -38.01
CA LEU A 10 -5.62 -33.52 -37.26
C LEU A 10 -4.17 -33.23 -36.84
N LEU A 11 -3.54 -32.33 -37.57
CA LEU A 11 -2.26 -31.78 -37.18
C LEU A 11 -2.46 -31.07 -35.84
N ALA A 12 -1.79 -31.58 -34.82
CA ALA A 12 -1.70 -31.01 -33.51
C ALA A 12 -1.11 -29.61 -33.60
N GLU A 13 -1.89 -28.60 -33.22
CA GLU A 13 -1.35 -27.30 -32.83
C GLU A 13 -2.34 -26.66 -31.84
N ASP A 14 -1.77 -26.03 -30.82
CA ASP A 14 -2.45 -25.11 -29.92
C ASP A 14 -3.29 -25.69 -28.74
N ASN A 15 -2.68 -26.59 -27.97
CA ASN A 15 -3.04 -26.74 -26.55
C ASN A 15 -1.79 -26.76 -25.66
N ALA A 16 -1.02 -25.68 -25.72
CA ALA A 16 -0.10 -25.34 -24.64
C ALA A 16 -0.79 -24.29 -23.76
N PRO A 17 -0.88 -24.48 -22.42
CA PRO A 17 -1.30 -23.38 -21.56
C PRO A 17 -0.36 -22.20 -21.79
N PRO A 18 -0.87 -20.96 -21.91
CA PRO A 18 -0.02 -19.81 -22.14
C PRO A 18 1.05 -19.75 -21.04
N PRO A 19 2.32 -19.48 -21.38
CA PRO A 19 3.35 -19.30 -20.37
C PRO A 19 2.91 -18.18 -19.42
N PRO A 20 3.06 -18.35 -18.09
CA PRO A 20 2.73 -17.29 -17.16
C PRO A 20 3.54 -16.04 -17.58
N PRO A 21 2.93 -14.85 -17.66
CA PRO A 21 3.68 -13.64 -17.96
C PRO A 21 4.75 -13.47 -16.88
N GLN A 22 5.99 -13.73 -17.28
CA GLN A 22 7.19 -13.56 -16.49
C GLN A 22 7.42 -12.06 -16.34
N GLY A 23 6.84 -11.53 -15.26
CA GLY A 23 6.94 -10.15 -14.84
C GLY A 23 7.00 -10.12 -13.32
N GLU A 24 8.19 -10.39 -12.81
CA GLU A 24 8.61 -10.03 -11.46
C GLU A 24 8.20 -8.60 -11.14
N HIS A 25 7.09 -8.44 -10.43
CA HIS A 25 6.94 -7.48 -9.34
C HIS A 25 5.81 -7.98 -8.47
N ALA A 26 6.15 -8.54 -7.31
CA ALA A 26 5.23 -8.68 -6.19
C ALA A 26 4.69 -7.29 -5.78
N LYS A 27 3.73 -6.77 -6.53
CA LYS A 27 2.84 -5.69 -6.12
C LYS A 27 1.54 -6.37 -5.71
N GLY A 28 1.58 -7.01 -4.53
CA GLY A 28 0.34 -7.23 -3.79
C GLY A 28 -0.42 -5.90 -3.71
N PRO A 29 -1.76 -5.93 -3.69
CA PRO A 29 -2.57 -4.73 -3.76
C PRO A 29 -2.09 -3.76 -2.68
N ARG A 30 -1.51 -2.62 -3.09
CA ARG A 30 -1.40 -1.46 -2.21
C ARG A 30 -2.81 -0.89 -2.08
N GLY A 31 -3.69 -1.66 -1.45
CA GLY A 31 -4.99 -1.19 -1.01
C GLY A 31 -4.81 -0.01 -0.06
N PRO A 32 -5.86 0.81 0.12
CA PRO A 32 -5.82 1.90 1.09
C PRO A 32 -5.30 1.35 2.43
N MET A 33 -4.29 2.02 2.98
CA MET A 33 -3.70 1.60 4.25
C MET A 33 -4.79 1.74 5.32
N THR A 34 -5.30 0.63 5.84
CA THR A 34 -6.32 0.68 6.89
C THR A 34 -5.72 1.24 8.18
N PRO A 35 -6.55 1.79 9.09
CA PRO A 35 -6.07 2.25 10.39
C PRO A 35 -5.31 1.17 11.16
N GLU A 36 -5.78 -0.09 11.11
CA GLU A 36 -5.12 -1.21 11.78
C GLU A 36 -3.75 -1.51 11.16
N ALA A 37 -3.65 -1.48 9.82
CA ALA A 37 -2.38 -1.71 9.12
C ALA A 37 -1.35 -0.61 9.44
N TYR A 38 -1.81 0.63 9.62
CA TYR A 38 -0.96 1.73 10.04
C TYR A 38 -0.46 1.54 11.49
N ILE A 39 -1.35 1.19 12.42
CA ILE A 39 -0.99 0.91 13.82
C ILE A 39 0.01 -0.24 13.89
N GLN A 40 -0.23 -1.35 13.19
CA GLN A 40 0.71 -2.48 13.14
C GLN A 40 2.10 -2.07 12.61
N ARG A 41 2.16 -1.16 11.64
CA ARG A 41 3.45 -0.65 11.13
C ARG A 41 4.19 0.17 12.19
N ILE A 42 3.48 0.99 12.95
CA ILE A 42 4.08 1.74 14.07
C ILE A 42 4.55 0.77 15.14
N GLU A 43 3.71 -0.19 15.55
CA GLU A 43 4.07 -1.19 16.57
C GLU A 43 5.33 -1.97 16.19
N LYS A 44 5.46 -2.35 14.92
CA LYS A 44 6.67 -3.03 14.42
C LYS A 44 7.93 -2.18 14.52
N ALA A 45 7.81 -0.85 14.44
CA ALA A 45 8.98 0.05 14.48
C ALA A 45 9.31 0.52 15.90
N VAL A 46 8.29 0.90 16.68
CA VAL A 46 8.50 1.52 17.99
C VAL A 46 8.42 0.51 19.14
N GLY A 47 7.85 -0.66 18.89
CA GLY A 47 7.49 -1.67 19.89
C GLY A 47 6.00 -1.65 20.21
N PRO A 48 5.56 -2.44 21.21
CA PRO A 48 4.15 -2.56 21.56
C PRO A 48 3.57 -1.18 21.95
N LEU A 49 2.39 -0.87 21.42
CA LEU A 49 1.61 0.31 21.80
C LEU A 49 0.58 -0.08 22.86
N THR A 50 0.32 0.79 23.82
CA THR A 50 -0.74 0.56 24.81
C THR A 50 -2.13 0.71 24.15
N THR A 51 -3.16 0.11 24.76
CA THR A 51 -4.54 0.22 24.26
C THR A 51 -4.97 1.68 24.10
N GLU A 52 -4.63 2.54 25.06
CA GLU A 52 -4.93 3.98 24.99
C GLU A 52 -4.22 4.68 23.82
N GLN A 53 -2.96 4.34 23.54
CA GLN A 53 -2.23 4.88 22.41
C GLN A 53 -2.86 4.45 21.08
N LYS A 54 -3.27 3.18 20.97
CA LYS A 54 -3.95 2.66 19.77
C LYS A 54 -5.29 3.36 19.52
N THR A 55 -6.09 3.59 20.58
CA THR A 55 -7.35 4.32 20.47
C THR A 55 -7.11 5.74 19.95
N LYS A 56 -6.19 6.49 20.57
CA LYS A 56 -5.84 7.85 20.14
C LYS A 56 -5.32 7.89 18.69
N ILE A 57 -4.48 6.93 18.29
CA ILE A 57 -3.99 6.85 16.91
C ILE A 57 -5.13 6.56 15.93
N THR A 58 -6.05 5.66 16.28
CA THR A 58 -7.23 5.36 15.45
C THR A 58 -8.09 6.60 15.24
N ASP A 59 -8.34 7.37 16.30
CA ASP A 59 -9.11 8.61 16.23
C ASP A 59 -8.43 9.66 15.32
N ILE A 60 -7.11 9.83 15.45
CA ILE A 60 -6.32 10.72 14.59
C ILE A 60 -6.42 10.31 13.11
N LEU A 61 -6.37 9.01 12.82
CA LEU A 61 -6.48 8.48 11.47
C LEU A 61 -7.89 8.69 10.90
N ALA A 62 -8.93 8.48 11.70
CA ALA A 62 -10.31 8.70 11.30
C ALA A 62 -10.58 10.18 10.99
N ASP A 63 -10.09 11.10 11.83
CA ASP A 63 -10.19 12.55 11.61
C ASP A 63 -9.42 12.98 10.35
N THR A 64 -8.19 12.50 10.17
CA THR A 64 -7.39 12.80 8.98
C THR A 64 -8.06 12.27 7.72
N LYS A 65 -8.66 11.06 7.75
CA LYS A 65 -9.40 10.49 6.62
C LYS A 65 -10.56 11.40 6.20
N LYS A 66 -11.38 11.86 7.15
CA LYS A 66 -12.48 12.79 6.87
C LYS A 66 -11.99 14.11 6.26
N LYS A 67 -10.88 14.64 6.77
CA LYS A 67 -10.27 15.86 6.22
C LYS A 67 -9.80 15.63 4.78
N MET A 68 -9.16 14.49 4.51
CA MET A 68 -8.72 14.12 3.16
C MET A 68 -9.88 13.91 2.17
N GLU A 69 -10.97 13.29 2.61
CA GLU A 69 -12.19 13.13 1.81
C GLU A 69 -12.81 14.48 1.42
N SER A 70 -12.58 15.50 2.24
CA SER A 70 -13.05 16.87 1.99
C SER A 70 -12.10 17.69 1.11
N VAL A 71 -10.88 17.20 0.83
CA VAL A 71 -9.91 17.90 -0.02
C VAL A 71 -10.30 17.74 -1.49
N LYS A 72 -10.42 18.87 -2.20
CA LYS A 72 -10.67 18.87 -3.64
C LYS A 72 -9.45 18.36 -4.44
N PRO A 73 -9.65 17.70 -5.59
CA PRO A 73 -8.56 17.17 -6.41
C PRO A 73 -7.51 18.21 -6.83
N ASP A 74 -7.94 19.43 -7.17
CA ASP A 74 -7.08 20.51 -7.67
C ASP A 74 -6.13 21.09 -6.62
N GLU A 75 -6.56 21.17 -5.35
CA GLU A 75 -5.71 21.56 -4.21
C GLU A 75 -5.04 20.33 -3.55
N GLY A 76 -5.28 19.16 -4.13
CA GLY A 76 -5.14 17.88 -3.47
C GLY A 76 -3.74 17.60 -2.98
N ARG A 77 -2.71 17.96 -3.74
CA ARG A 77 -1.36 17.48 -3.45
C ARG A 77 -0.70 18.16 -2.25
N GLU A 78 -0.84 19.48 -2.14
CA GLU A 78 -0.25 20.24 -1.03
C GLU A 78 -1.07 20.02 0.24
N LYS A 79 -2.40 20.13 0.15
CA LYS A 79 -3.30 19.84 1.27
C LYS A 79 -3.17 18.42 1.80
N PHE A 80 -3.02 17.44 0.92
CA PHE A 80 -2.77 16.07 1.33
C PHE A 80 -1.42 15.93 2.06
N ARG A 81 -0.37 16.62 1.60
CA ARG A 81 0.92 16.63 2.30
C ARG A 81 0.81 17.27 3.69
N GLU A 82 0.15 18.42 3.80
CA GLU A 82 -0.11 19.10 5.07
C GLU A 82 -0.86 18.18 6.03
N LEU A 83 -1.94 17.55 5.58
CA LEU A 83 -2.73 16.60 6.37
C LEU A 83 -1.91 15.38 6.81
N MET A 84 -1.09 14.83 5.91
CA MET A 84 -0.21 13.70 6.23
C MET A 84 0.87 14.07 7.25
N GLN A 85 1.44 15.28 7.16
CA GLN A 85 2.41 15.78 8.13
C GLN A 85 1.76 16.03 9.49
N ALA A 86 0.58 16.66 9.51
CA ALA A 86 -0.21 16.89 10.71
C ALA A 86 -0.59 15.58 11.39
N GLN A 87 -1.04 14.58 10.63
CA GLN A 87 -1.32 13.24 11.13
C GLN A 87 -0.09 12.62 11.79
N GLN A 88 1.07 12.67 11.13
CA GLN A 88 2.31 12.12 11.67
C GLN A 88 2.74 12.82 12.96
N ALA A 89 2.62 14.15 13.03
CA ALA A 89 2.93 14.91 14.24
C ALA A 89 1.98 14.56 15.39
N ALA A 90 0.68 14.45 15.12
CA ALA A 90 -0.31 14.06 16.11
C ALA A 90 -0.07 12.64 16.63
N VAL A 91 0.26 11.70 15.75
CA VAL A 91 0.62 10.32 16.14
C VAL A 91 1.89 10.34 17.00
N ARG A 92 2.93 11.08 16.60
CA ARG A 92 4.17 11.20 17.37
C ARG A 92 3.93 11.73 18.79
N ALA A 93 3.01 12.68 18.96
CA ALA A 93 2.67 13.24 20.27
C ALA A 93 2.02 12.21 21.23
N VAL A 94 1.45 11.13 20.71
CA VAL A 94 0.86 10.03 21.50
C VAL A 94 1.91 8.99 21.92
N LEU A 95 3.08 8.99 21.27
CA LEU A 95 4.18 8.06 21.54
C LEU A 95 5.09 8.57 22.67
N THR A 96 5.69 7.64 23.42
CA THR A 96 6.72 7.98 24.42
C THR A 96 8.00 8.47 23.76
N ALA A 97 8.87 9.20 24.48
CA ALA A 97 10.11 9.76 23.91
C ALA A 97 11.01 8.70 23.22
N GLU A 98 11.10 7.51 23.80
CA GLU A 98 11.84 6.38 23.21
C GLU A 98 11.18 5.87 21.92
N GLN A 99 9.85 5.77 21.91
CA GLN A 99 9.07 5.36 20.74
C GLN A 99 9.14 6.40 19.61
N GLN A 100 9.14 7.70 19.95
CA GLN A 100 9.27 8.79 18.99
C GLN A 100 10.58 8.70 18.21
N THR A 101 11.69 8.41 18.89
CA THR A 101 13.01 8.26 18.25
C THR A 101 12.99 7.16 17.19
N LYS A 102 12.36 6.01 17.50
CA LYS A 102 12.19 4.90 16.54
C LYS A 102 11.22 5.24 15.42
N PHE A 103 10.16 5.99 15.72
CA PHE A 103 9.18 6.46 14.73
C PHE A 103 9.81 7.43 13.73
N ASP A 104 10.62 8.37 14.21
CA ASP A 104 11.32 9.35 13.37
C ASP A 104 12.40 8.69 12.49
N ALA A 105 13.03 7.62 12.98
CA ALA A 105 13.99 6.81 12.22
C ALA A 105 13.34 5.93 11.14
N MET A 106 12.00 5.82 11.10
CA MET A 106 11.32 5.00 10.11
C MET A 106 11.52 5.59 8.70
N PRO A 107 11.86 4.77 7.69
CA PRO A 107 11.92 5.24 6.32
C PRO A 107 10.52 5.70 5.89
N ARG A 108 10.40 7.03 5.73
CA ARG A 108 9.23 7.64 5.12
C ARG A 108 9.20 7.16 3.66
N PRO A 109 8.03 6.80 3.11
CA PRO A 109 7.91 6.54 1.68
C PRO A 109 8.11 7.86 0.94
N GLY A 110 9.37 8.27 0.79
CA GLY A 110 9.80 9.29 -0.13
C GLY A 110 9.67 8.76 -1.56
N PRO A 111 9.67 9.65 -2.57
CA PRO A 111 9.76 9.20 -3.95
C PRO A 111 10.99 8.30 -4.04
N ARG A 112 10.78 7.02 -4.40
CA ARG A 112 11.88 6.11 -4.71
C ARG A 112 12.78 6.85 -5.68
N GLY A 113 13.95 7.25 -5.20
CA GLY A 113 14.97 7.90 -6.01
C GLY A 113 15.17 7.07 -7.26
N LYS A 114 15.30 7.79 -8.38
CA LYS A 114 15.72 7.22 -9.67
C LYS A 114 16.81 6.18 -9.41
N ARG A 115 16.61 4.94 -9.86
CA ARG A 115 17.73 4.02 -10.10
C ARG A 115 18.66 4.75 -11.08
N PRO A 116 19.95 4.99 -10.76
CA PRO A 116 20.90 5.27 -11.80
C PRO A 116 21.07 3.97 -12.60
N GLU A 117 20.78 4.03 -13.91
CA GLU A 117 21.42 3.17 -14.91
C GLU A 117 22.59 3.93 -15.50
#